data_AF-A0A7V3JK08-F1
#
_entry.id   AF-A0A7V3JK08-F1
#
_cell.length_a   1.000
_cell.length_b   1.000
_cell.length_c   1.000
_cell.angle_alpha   90.00
_cell.angle_beta   90.00
_cell.angle_gamma   90.00
#
_symmetry.space_group_name_H-M   'P 1'
#
loop_
_entity.id
_entity.type
_entity.pdbx_description
1 polymer ?
#
loop_
_entity_poly.entity_id
_entity_poly.type
_entity_poly.pdbx_seq_one_letter_code
_entity_poly.pdbx_strand_id
1 'polypeptide(L)'
;MSPSVHNSKATSTPRSINSATVPPHAVSRSSGCAATTRMRFTSPNWPTSKDGVSDICSPRGVRRWSAAPFPKASPAGTVGQKRRHLFYHNSGRRKNLYEVPAMRLLMFLAKQFAFRPFEKTLPDAADAGGEVRVADAAVIFVHAEPQDEANAAGLETKFVKNVKWIAGKRGFRSVVLHSFTHLAEASASPQFAEAFLQSAATRLRNTGYQVTLTPFGWVCEWELSVYGESLAKVFKVL
;
A
#
# COMPACT_ATOMS: atom_id res chain seq x y z
N MET A 1 32.63 -50.25 -25.17
CA MET A 1 33.62 -50.85 -26.10
C MET A 1 32.86 -51.44 -27.28
N SER A 2 33.45 -51.39 -28.49
CA SER A 2 32.88 -51.64 -29.84
C SER A 2 32.35 -50.40 -30.58
N PRO A 3 32.59 -50.29 -31.90
CA PRO A 3 33.47 -49.22 -32.43
C PRO A 3 32.95 -48.44 -33.64
N SER A 4 33.73 -47.38 -33.93
CA SER A 4 33.98 -46.62 -35.17
C SER A 4 33.22 -46.95 -36.46
N VAL A 5 32.66 -45.91 -37.07
CA VAL A 5 32.43 -45.79 -38.52
C VAL A 5 33.01 -44.45 -39.00
N HIS A 6 33.91 -44.51 -39.98
CA HIS A 6 34.41 -43.38 -40.77
C HIS A 6 33.30 -42.81 -41.65
N ASN A 7 33.27 -41.49 -41.85
CA ASN A 7 32.88 -40.97 -43.16
C ASN A 7 33.59 -39.66 -43.51
N SER A 8 33.92 -39.58 -44.79
CA SER A 8 34.83 -38.63 -45.42
C SER A 8 34.13 -37.35 -45.87
N LYS A 9 34.95 -36.30 -45.96
CA LYS A 9 34.68 -34.96 -46.50
C LYS A 9 34.07 -34.98 -47.90
N ALA A 10 33.14 -34.06 -48.15
CA ALA A 10 32.92 -33.46 -49.47
C ALA A 10 32.63 -31.97 -49.32
N THR A 11 33.51 -31.17 -49.92
CA THR A 11 33.54 -29.72 -50.01
C THR A 11 32.62 -29.25 -51.15
N SER A 12 31.80 -28.23 -50.93
CA SER A 12 31.37 -27.32 -52.01
C SER A 12 30.94 -25.95 -51.45
N THR A 13 31.38 -24.91 -52.14
CA THR A 13 31.02 -23.47 -52.00
C THR A 13 30.94 -22.95 -53.45
N PRO A 14 30.48 -21.72 -53.77
CA PRO A 14 29.47 -20.83 -53.17
C PRO A 14 28.37 -20.45 -54.21
N ARG A 15 27.30 -19.76 -53.79
CA ARG A 15 26.60 -18.80 -54.66
C ARG A 15 26.04 -17.61 -53.87
N SER A 16 26.57 -16.44 -54.20
CA SER A 16 26.08 -15.09 -53.90
C SER A 16 24.71 -14.85 -54.55
N ILE A 17 23.85 -14.02 -53.94
CA ILE A 17 22.99 -13.02 -54.61
C ILE A 17 22.46 -12.01 -53.55
N ASN A 18 22.94 -10.77 -53.73
CA ASN A 18 22.31 -9.44 -53.66
C ASN A 18 21.64 -8.88 -52.39
N SER A 19 22.31 -7.82 -51.95
CA SER A 19 21.86 -6.60 -51.27
C SER A 19 20.71 -5.86 -51.97
N ALA A 20 19.75 -5.38 -51.19
CA ALA A 20 18.75 -4.39 -51.60
C ALA A 20 18.85 -3.14 -50.70
N THR A 21 19.17 -2.04 -51.36
CA THR A 21 19.30 -0.68 -50.83
C THR A 21 17.92 -0.03 -50.67
N VAL A 22 17.64 0.58 -49.52
CA VAL A 22 16.42 1.38 -49.26
C VAL A 22 16.75 2.87 -49.45
N PRO A 23 15.97 3.65 -50.22
CA PRO A 23 16.18 5.10 -50.38
C PRO A 23 15.45 5.93 -49.30
N PRO A 24 15.95 7.13 -48.93
CA PRO A 24 15.26 8.04 -48.01
C PRO A 24 14.32 9.00 -48.76
N HIS A 25 13.09 9.14 -48.28
CA HIS A 25 12.15 10.16 -48.76
C HIS A 25 11.81 11.20 -47.68
N ALA A 26 12.18 12.43 -48.02
CA ALA A 26 11.39 13.67 -47.97
C ALA A 26 10.80 14.14 -46.63
N VAL A 27 11.47 15.18 -46.12
CA VAL A 27 10.92 16.23 -45.24
C VAL A 27 9.73 16.90 -45.93
N SER A 28 8.58 16.95 -45.26
CA SER A 28 7.53 17.93 -45.56
C SER A 28 7.17 18.70 -44.29
N ARG A 29 7.32 20.03 -44.38
CA ARG A 29 6.81 21.00 -43.40
C ARG A 29 5.34 21.23 -43.71
N SER A 30 4.47 21.07 -42.72
CA SER A 30 3.14 21.67 -42.74
C SER A 30 2.94 22.49 -41.48
N SER A 31 2.96 23.81 -41.70
CA SER A 31 2.49 24.84 -40.80
C SER A 31 0.97 24.73 -40.62
N GLY A 32 0.54 24.44 -39.40
CA GLY A 32 -0.86 24.45 -38.99
C GLY A 32 -1.03 25.35 -37.77
N CYS A 33 -1.35 26.62 -38.03
CA CYS A 33 -1.80 27.58 -37.04
C CYS A 33 -3.21 27.18 -36.58
N ALA A 34 -3.39 26.86 -35.30
CA ALA A 34 -4.70 26.66 -34.71
C ALA A 34 -4.80 27.44 -33.41
N ALA A 35 -5.71 28.41 -33.43
CA ALA A 35 -6.00 29.37 -32.38
C ALA A 35 -6.34 28.69 -31.05
N THR A 36 -5.62 29.05 -29.99
CA THR A 36 -6.01 28.72 -28.63
C THR A 36 -7.09 29.69 -28.17
N THR A 37 -8.35 29.29 -28.35
CA THR A 37 -9.49 29.94 -27.72
C THR A 37 -9.31 29.90 -26.20
N ARG A 38 -9.10 31.07 -25.61
CA ARG A 38 -8.98 31.30 -24.18
C ARG A 38 -10.35 31.06 -23.54
N MET A 39 -10.64 29.83 -23.10
CA MET A 39 -11.81 29.58 -22.24
C MET A 39 -11.56 30.23 -20.89
N ARG A 40 -12.33 31.30 -20.61
CA ARG A 40 -12.46 31.89 -19.28
C ARG A 40 -13.22 30.89 -18.41
N PHE A 41 -12.56 30.34 -17.40
CA PHE A 41 -13.23 29.69 -16.29
C PHE A 41 -13.87 30.78 -15.42
N THR A 42 -15.19 30.90 -15.47
CA THR A 42 -15.98 31.64 -14.49
C THR A 42 -16.17 30.76 -13.25
N SER A 43 -15.67 31.21 -12.10
CA SER A 43 -15.93 30.61 -10.79
C SER A 43 -17.44 30.51 -10.50
N PRO A 44 -17.92 29.39 -9.94
CA PRO A 44 -19.26 29.36 -9.35
C PRO A 44 -19.26 30.11 -8.01
N ASN A 45 -20.14 31.11 -7.92
CA ASN A 45 -20.48 31.83 -6.70
C ASN A 45 -20.95 30.88 -5.58
N TRP A 46 -20.38 31.04 -4.39
CA TRP A 46 -20.89 30.44 -3.16
C TRP A 46 -21.98 31.35 -2.58
N PRO A 47 -23.23 30.89 -2.39
CA PRO A 47 -24.24 31.71 -1.73
C PRO A 47 -23.96 31.76 -0.22
N THR A 48 -23.63 32.96 0.26
CA THR A 48 -23.73 33.31 1.69
C THR A 48 -25.18 33.66 2.00
N SER A 49 -25.90 32.81 2.72
CA SER A 49 -27.12 33.22 3.43
C SER A 49 -26.82 33.38 4.91
N LYS A 50 -26.77 34.64 5.35
CA LYS A 50 -27.24 35.04 6.67
C LYS A 50 -28.75 35.24 6.54
N ASP A 51 -29.51 34.70 7.49
CA ASP A 51 -30.63 35.33 8.17
C ASP A 51 -31.58 34.26 8.74
N GLY A 52 -32.13 34.54 9.93
CA GLY A 52 -33.45 34.06 10.29
C GLY A 52 -33.52 33.01 11.39
N VAL A 53 -33.56 33.50 12.62
CA VAL A 53 -34.15 32.86 13.80
C VAL A 53 -35.57 32.38 13.52
N SER A 54 -35.92 31.17 13.95
CA SER A 54 -37.22 30.89 14.56
C SER A 54 -37.17 29.58 15.36
N ASP A 55 -37.38 29.74 16.67
CA ASP A 55 -37.78 28.70 17.59
C ASP A 55 -39.00 27.91 17.09
N ILE A 56 -39.05 26.63 17.45
CA ILE A 56 -40.21 25.81 17.84
C ILE A 56 -39.83 24.35 17.56
N CYS A 57 -39.40 23.62 18.60
CA CYS A 57 -39.61 22.18 18.66
C CYS A 57 -39.64 21.71 20.12
N SER A 58 -40.84 21.42 20.60
CA SER A 58 -41.09 20.79 21.89
C SER A 58 -41.08 19.27 21.72
N PRO A 59 -40.40 18.50 22.59
CA PRO A 59 -40.72 17.09 22.79
C PRO A 59 -41.37 16.90 24.16
N ARG A 60 -42.65 16.52 24.11
CA ARG A 60 -43.38 15.89 25.21
C ARG A 60 -42.73 14.54 25.55
N GLY A 61 -42.63 14.25 26.86
CA GLY A 61 -42.67 12.87 27.37
C GLY A 61 -41.42 12.34 28.06
N VAL A 62 -41.05 12.92 29.20
CA VAL A 62 -40.12 12.26 30.15
C VAL A 62 -40.95 11.40 31.11
N ARG A 63 -40.81 10.07 31.01
CA ARG A 63 -41.38 9.13 31.99
C ARG A 63 -40.59 9.19 33.29
N ARG A 64 -41.31 9.48 34.37
CA ARG A 64 -40.89 9.55 35.77
C ARG A 64 -40.43 8.18 36.26
N TRP A 65 -39.17 8.08 36.70
CA TRP A 65 -38.68 6.93 37.46
C TRP A 65 -38.87 7.18 38.95
N SER A 66 -39.59 6.28 39.60
CA SER A 66 -39.88 6.31 41.04
C SER A 66 -38.67 5.81 41.83
N ALA A 67 -38.21 6.61 42.79
CA ALA A 67 -37.16 6.23 43.73
C ALA A 67 -37.69 5.20 44.75
N ALA A 68 -37.03 4.05 44.85
CA ALA A 68 -37.23 3.10 45.94
C ALA A 68 -36.34 3.47 47.15
N PRO A 69 -36.83 3.31 48.39
CA PRO A 69 -36.11 3.72 49.59
C PRO A 69 -34.97 2.76 49.98
N PHE A 70 -33.85 3.34 50.41
CA PHE A 70 -32.70 2.66 50.99
C PHE A 70 -33.06 1.95 52.31
N PRO A 71 -32.71 0.66 52.50
CA PRO A 71 -32.79 0.04 53.82
C PRO A 71 -31.61 0.47 54.72
N LYS A 72 -31.95 0.71 55.99
CA LYS A 72 -31.08 1.18 57.07
C LYS A 72 -30.09 0.09 57.54
N ALA A 73 -28.91 0.54 57.98
CA ALA A 73 -27.85 -0.30 58.54
C ALA A 73 -28.01 -0.57 60.05
N SER A 74 -27.69 -1.80 60.47
CA SER A 74 -27.09 -2.19 61.79
C SER A 74 -27.08 -3.72 61.97
N PRO A 75 -26.29 -4.30 62.90
CA PRO A 75 -24.91 -3.97 63.28
C PRO A 75 -23.98 -5.22 63.23
N ALA A 76 -22.75 -5.02 63.69
CA ALA A 76 -21.57 -5.90 63.69
C ALA A 76 -21.81 -7.41 63.95
N GLY A 77 -21.17 -8.24 63.10
CA GLY A 77 -20.99 -9.67 63.30
C GLY A 77 -19.63 -10.12 62.74
N THR A 78 -18.78 -10.62 63.63
CA THR A 78 -17.42 -11.13 63.37
C THR A 78 -17.46 -12.47 62.63
N VAL A 79 -17.04 -12.55 61.36
CA VAL A 79 -16.78 -13.84 60.69
C VAL A 79 -15.66 -13.74 59.64
N GLY A 80 -14.57 -14.48 59.89
CA GLY A 80 -13.90 -15.32 58.89
C GLY A 80 -13.17 -14.65 57.72
N GLN A 81 -11.90 -14.32 57.94
CA GLN A 81 -10.93 -13.96 56.91
C GLN A 81 -10.63 -15.17 55.98
N LYS A 82 -11.44 -15.41 54.94
CA LYS A 82 -11.03 -16.21 53.78
C LYS A 82 -10.46 -15.29 52.71
N ARG A 83 -9.14 -15.13 52.73
CA ARG A 83 -8.35 -14.58 51.61
C ARG A 83 -8.58 -15.45 50.37
N ARG A 84 -9.59 -15.12 49.56
CA ARG A 84 -9.55 -15.45 48.13
C ARG A 84 -8.59 -14.45 47.51
N HIS A 85 -7.33 -14.85 47.37
CA HIS A 85 -6.46 -14.24 46.37
C HIS A 85 -7.11 -14.50 45.01
N LEU A 86 -7.91 -13.54 44.56
CA LEU A 86 -8.19 -13.39 43.15
C LEU A 86 -6.84 -13.00 42.54
N PHE A 87 -6.07 -14.00 42.12
CA PHE A 87 -4.97 -13.80 41.22
C PHE A 87 -5.55 -13.28 39.91
N TYR A 88 -5.69 -11.96 39.79
CA TYR A 88 -5.79 -11.34 38.50
C TYR A 88 -4.40 -11.45 37.86
N HIS A 89 -4.16 -12.54 37.15
CA HIS A 89 -3.06 -12.63 36.20
C HIS A 89 -3.35 -11.64 35.08
N ASN A 90 -3.02 -10.37 35.30
CA ASN A 90 -2.83 -9.43 34.22
C ASN A 90 -1.55 -9.87 33.51
N SER A 91 -1.67 -10.70 32.48
CA SER A 91 -0.62 -10.96 31.50
C SER A 91 -0.39 -9.72 30.63
N GLY A 92 -0.19 -8.58 31.29
CA GLY A 92 0.24 -7.32 30.73
C GLY A 92 1.67 -7.49 30.27
N ARG A 93 1.82 -7.95 29.04
CA ARG A 93 3.06 -7.89 28.27
C ARG A 93 3.50 -6.42 28.31
N ARG A 94 4.44 -6.08 29.21
CA ARG A 94 5.13 -4.79 29.25
C ARG A 94 5.74 -4.60 27.86
N LYS A 95 5.10 -3.77 27.03
CA LYS A 95 5.72 -3.30 25.80
C LYS A 95 6.86 -2.40 26.24
N ASN A 96 8.09 -2.81 25.96
CA ASN A 96 9.26 -1.96 26.17
C ASN A 96 9.00 -0.63 25.43
N LEU A 97 9.08 0.47 26.18
CA LEU A 97 8.89 1.84 25.69
C LEU A 97 10.08 2.37 24.88
N TYR A 98 11.07 1.51 24.62
CA TYR A 98 12.03 1.67 23.54
C TYR A 98 11.61 0.69 22.44
N GLU A 99 10.62 1.13 21.67
CA GLU A 99 10.14 0.42 20.49
C GLU A 99 11.31 0.41 19.51
N VAL A 100 12.02 -0.73 19.42
CA VAL A 100 12.94 -0.97 18.30
C VAL A 100 12.08 -0.74 17.07
N PRO A 101 12.38 0.26 16.24
CA PRO A 101 11.46 0.62 15.18
C PRO A 101 11.27 -0.60 14.28
N ALA A 102 10.19 -0.65 13.54
CA ALA A 102 9.83 -1.83 12.78
C ALA A 102 9.09 -1.35 11.54
N MET A 103 9.11 -2.15 10.48
CA MET A 103 8.59 -1.80 9.16
C MET A 103 7.47 -0.76 9.18
N ARG A 104 7.72 0.36 8.50
CA ARG A 104 6.79 1.48 8.43
C ARG A 104 5.95 1.39 7.16
N LEU A 105 4.65 1.57 7.31
CA LEU A 105 3.67 1.54 6.24
C LEU A 105 2.97 2.89 6.14
N LEU A 106 2.89 3.41 4.92
CA LEU A 106 2.00 4.51 4.57
C LEU A 106 1.00 4.01 3.55
N MET A 107 -0.26 3.91 3.96
CA MET A 107 -1.32 3.20 3.24
C MET A 107 -2.36 4.18 2.75
N PHE A 108 -2.72 4.05 1.48
CA PHE A 108 -3.72 4.86 0.82
C PHE A 108 -4.83 3.99 0.24
N LEU A 109 -6.07 4.43 0.40
CA LEU A 109 -7.19 3.95 -0.40
C LEU A 109 -7.32 4.91 -1.58
N ALA A 110 -6.93 4.45 -2.76
CA ALA A 110 -6.81 5.26 -3.96
C ALA A 110 -7.89 4.92 -4.99
N LYS A 111 -8.46 5.96 -5.62
CA LYS A 111 -9.27 5.84 -6.84
C LYS A 111 -8.39 5.37 -7.99
N GLN A 112 -7.19 5.93 -8.07
CA GLN A 112 -6.22 5.62 -9.11
C GLN A 112 -4.80 5.80 -8.57
N PHE A 113 -3.92 4.89 -8.96
CA PHE A 113 -2.48 5.01 -8.82
C PHE A 113 -1.84 4.67 -10.17
N ALA A 114 -1.06 5.60 -10.70
CA ALA A 114 -0.24 5.40 -11.89
C ALA A 114 1.22 5.54 -11.51
N PHE A 115 2.10 4.70 -12.06
CA PHE A 115 3.54 4.88 -11.90
C PHE A 115 4.28 4.57 -13.19
N ARG A 116 5.37 5.29 -13.41
CA ARG A 116 6.29 5.10 -14.53
C ARG A 116 7.72 5.04 -13.99
N PRO A 117 8.48 3.97 -14.32
CA PRO A 117 9.88 3.89 -13.97
C PRO A 117 10.65 5.03 -14.65
N PHE A 118 11.47 5.74 -13.88
CA PHE A 118 12.18 6.94 -14.35
C PHE A 118 13.69 6.68 -14.41
N GLU A 119 14.29 6.37 -13.26
CA GLU A 119 15.75 6.20 -13.14
C GLU A 119 16.09 4.94 -12.37
N LYS A 120 17.05 4.17 -12.89
CA LYS A 120 17.54 2.95 -12.25
C LYS A 120 18.54 3.32 -11.15
N THR A 121 18.25 2.94 -9.90
CA THR A 121 19.10 3.23 -8.73
C THR A 121 20.01 2.07 -8.35
N LEU A 122 19.62 0.85 -8.71
CA LEU A 122 20.45 -0.34 -8.49
C LEU A 122 20.94 -0.85 -9.85
N PRO A 123 22.27 -0.88 -10.11
CA PRO A 123 22.82 -1.32 -11.40
C PRO A 123 22.32 -2.71 -11.83
N ASP A 124 22.21 -3.62 -10.86
CA ASP A 124 21.80 -5.01 -11.07
C ASP A 124 20.29 -5.23 -11.01
N ALA A 125 19.47 -4.19 -10.85
CA ALA A 125 18.02 -4.35 -10.88
C ALA A 125 17.53 -4.87 -12.23
N ALA A 126 16.42 -5.59 -12.22
CA ALA A 126 15.76 -6.00 -13.46
C ALA A 126 15.31 -4.78 -14.28
N ASP A 127 15.19 -4.96 -15.60
CA ASP A 127 14.62 -3.94 -16.47
C ASP A 127 13.17 -3.67 -16.06
N ALA A 128 12.85 -2.39 -15.94
CA ALA A 128 11.50 -1.98 -15.62
C ALA A 128 10.62 -1.94 -16.89
N GLY A 129 9.35 -2.31 -16.72
CA GLY A 129 8.35 -2.19 -17.78
C GLY A 129 7.96 -0.73 -18.05
N GLY A 130 6.89 -0.56 -18.85
CA GLY A 130 6.29 0.75 -19.08
C GLY A 130 5.47 1.27 -17.91
N GLU A 131 4.71 2.32 -18.16
CA GLU A 131 3.74 2.86 -17.21
C GLU A 131 2.67 1.84 -16.84
N VAL A 132 2.33 1.77 -15.56
CA VAL A 132 1.25 0.93 -15.02
C VAL A 132 0.23 1.81 -14.34
N ARG A 133 -1.06 1.54 -14.57
CA ARG A 133 -2.19 2.21 -13.92
C ARG A 133 -3.07 1.19 -13.22
N VAL A 134 -3.41 1.47 -11.97
CA VAL A 134 -4.26 0.62 -11.12
C VAL A 134 -5.40 1.47 -10.57
N ALA A 135 -6.64 1.06 -10.84
CA ALA A 135 -7.85 1.67 -10.29
C ALA A 135 -8.29 0.96 -9.01
N ASP A 136 -8.97 1.70 -8.13
CA ASP A 136 -9.58 1.21 -6.87
C ASP A 136 -8.67 0.25 -6.09
N ALA A 137 -7.57 0.82 -5.62
CA ALA A 137 -6.47 0.06 -5.02
C ALA A 137 -6.15 0.50 -3.60
N ALA A 138 -5.73 -0.48 -2.79
CA ALA A 138 -4.97 -0.21 -1.58
C ALA A 138 -3.50 -0.05 -1.97
N VAL A 139 -2.99 1.17 -1.94
CA VAL A 139 -1.60 1.50 -2.26
C VAL A 139 -0.81 1.56 -0.97
N ILE A 140 0.21 0.73 -0.85
CA ILE A 140 0.98 0.51 0.37
C ILE A 140 2.42 0.92 0.06
N PHE A 141 2.83 2.07 0.57
CA PHE A 141 4.24 2.46 0.64
C PHE A 141 4.88 1.71 1.81
N VAL A 142 5.95 0.99 1.53
CA VAL A 142 6.60 0.06 2.47
C VAL A 142 8.05 0.49 2.68
N HIS A 143 8.42 0.65 3.95
CA HIS A 143 9.78 0.92 4.37
C HIS A 143 10.23 -0.16 5.36
N ALA A 144 11.25 -0.91 4.98
CA ALA A 144 11.86 -1.94 5.82
C ALA A 144 13.12 -1.39 6.50
N GLU A 145 13.35 -1.77 7.76
CA GLU A 145 14.48 -1.35 8.57
C GLU A 145 15.37 -2.54 8.98
N PRO A 146 16.64 -2.33 9.39
CA PRO A 146 17.59 -3.42 9.64
C PRO A 146 17.11 -4.52 10.60
N GLN A 147 16.39 -4.14 11.66
CA GLN A 147 15.86 -5.07 12.66
C GLN A 147 14.73 -5.96 12.14
N ASP A 148 14.08 -5.62 11.03
CA ASP A 148 13.02 -6.42 10.41
C ASP A 148 13.57 -7.76 9.89
N GLU A 149 14.86 -7.80 9.53
CA GLU A 149 15.55 -9.00 9.03
C GLU A 149 15.58 -10.12 10.06
N ALA A 150 15.63 -9.79 11.36
CA ALA A 150 15.71 -10.76 12.44
C ALA A 150 14.42 -11.58 12.64
N ASN A 151 13.26 -11.10 12.15
CA ASN A 151 11.98 -11.79 12.32
C ASN A 151 11.05 -11.61 11.09
N ALA A 152 11.58 -11.94 9.90
CA ALA A 152 10.88 -11.79 8.63
C ALA A 152 9.50 -12.48 8.60
N ALA A 153 9.39 -13.73 9.08
CA ALA A 153 8.15 -14.51 8.99
C ALA A 153 7.02 -13.95 9.88
N GLY A 154 7.37 -13.54 11.10
CA GLY A 154 6.42 -12.92 12.02
C GLY A 154 5.95 -11.56 11.50
N LEU A 155 6.89 -10.77 10.98
CA LEU A 155 6.62 -9.48 10.35
C LEU A 155 5.71 -9.61 9.12
N GLU A 156 6.02 -10.53 8.22
CA GLU A 156 5.24 -10.74 6.99
C GLU A 156 3.78 -11.11 7.32
N THR A 157 3.56 -11.91 8.35
CA THR A 157 2.20 -12.23 8.81
C THR A 157 1.46 -10.99 9.33
N LYS A 158 2.14 -10.10 10.07
CA LYS A 158 1.55 -8.81 10.48
C LYS A 158 1.28 -7.90 9.28
N PHE A 159 2.22 -7.84 8.35
CA PHE A 159 2.13 -7.05 7.12
C PHE A 159 0.90 -7.46 6.30
N VAL A 160 0.79 -8.74 5.93
CA VAL A 160 -0.32 -9.28 5.14
C VAL A 160 -1.67 -9.02 5.84
N LYS A 161 -1.73 -9.14 7.18
CA LYS A 161 -2.96 -8.81 7.94
C LYS A 161 -3.32 -7.33 7.83
N ASN A 162 -2.35 -6.42 7.93
CA ASN A 162 -2.59 -4.98 7.80
C ASN A 162 -3.04 -4.61 6.39
N VAL A 163 -2.40 -5.16 5.35
CA VAL A 163 -2.78 -4.92 3.95
C VAL A 163 -4.22 -5.40 3.69
N LYS A 164 -4.59 -6.60 4.17
CA LYS A 164 -5.96 -7.10 4.06
C LYS A 164 -6.96 -6.24 4.82
N TRP A 165 -6.58 -5.78 6.02
CA TRP A 165 -7.43 -4.92 6.84
C TRP A 165 -7.74 -3.59 6.14
N ILE A 166 -6.73 -2.92 5.57
CA ILE A 166 -6.95 -1.64 4.90
C ILE A 166 -7.72 -1.83 3.59
N ALA A 167 -7.35 -2.80 2.75
CA ALA A 167 -8.07 -3.10 1.51
C ALA A 167 -9.54 -3.47 1.76
N GLY A 168 -9.79 -4.22 2.83
CA GLY A 168 -11.12 -4.61 3.28
C GLY A 168 -12.03 -3.45 3.69
N LYS A 169 -11.48 -2.27 4.04
CA LYS A 169 -12.29 -1.08 4.37
C LYS A 169 -13.16 -0.60 3.21
N ARG A 170 -12.74 -0.88 1.97
CA ARG A 170 -13.49 -0.55 0.75
C ARG A 170 -13.75 -1.77 -0.15
N GLY A 171 -13.45 -2.98 0.34
CA GLY A 171 -13.61 -4.21 -0.44
C GLY A 171 -12.68 -4.30 -1.66
N PHE A 172 -11.55 -3.59 -1.65
CA PHE A 172 -10.61 -3.59 -2.79
C PHE A 172 -9.95 -4.96 -2.98
N ARG A 173 -9.82 -5.36 -4.24
CA ARG A 173 -9.05 -6.55 -4.66
C ARG A 173 -7.69 -6.21 -5.22
N SER A 174 -7.53 -4.98 -5.70
CA SER A 174 -6.27 -4.46 -6.20
C SER A 174 -5.42 -3.93 -5.04
N VAL A 175 -4.17 -4.38 -4.98
CA VAL A 175 -3.16 -3.91 -4.02
C VAL A 175 -1.92 -3.51 -4.79
N VAL A 176 -1.38 -2.33 -4.47
CA VAL A 176 -0.07 -1.90 -4.96
C VAL A 176 0.89 -1.88 -3.80
N LEU A 177 2.03 -2.56 -3.93
CA LEU A 177 3.12 -2.50 -2.97
C LEU A 177 4.27 -1.71 -3.61
N HIS A 178 4.62 -0.59 -2.98
CA HIS A 178 5.68 0.31 -3.44
C HIS A 178 6.78 0.38 -2.39
N SER A 179 8.02 0.06 -2.76
CA SER A 179 9.17 0.25 -1.87
C SER A 179 9.47 1.75 -1.73
N PHE A 180 9.55 2.25 -0.50
CA PHE A 180 9.77 3.67 -0.22
C PHE A 180 10.76 3.86 0.94
N THR A 181 11.99 4.22 0.61
CA THR A 181 13.10 4.33 1.58
C THR A 181 13.04 5.59 2.45
N HIS A 182 12.21 6.58 2.11
CA HIS A 182 12.20 7.89 2.79
C HIS A 182 11.26 8.00 4.00
N LEU A 183 10.72 6.89 4.53
CA LEU A 183 9.91 6.94 5.76
C LEU A 183 10.74 6.99 7.05
N ALA A 184 12.04 6.71 6.96
CA ALA A 184 12.96 6.76 8.10
C ALA A 184 14.41 6.92 7.67
N GLU A 185 15.28 7.08 8.66
CA GLU A 185 16.72 7.28 8.47
C GLU A 185 17.45 5.98 8.10
N ALA A 186 17.11 4.86 8.75
CA ALA A 186 17.76 3.57 8.52
C ALA A 186 16.91 2.69 7.60
N SER A 187 17.54 2.05 6.62
CA SER A 187 16.88 1.10 5.71
C SER A 187 17.49 -0.29 5.85
N ALA A 188 16.67 -1.33 5.73
CA ALA A 188 17.14 -2.71 5.62
C ALA A 188 17.96 -2.92 4.33
N SER A 189 18.59 -4.10 4.21
CA SER A 189 19.27 -4.46 2.97
C SER A 189 18.28 -4.48 1.78
N PRO A 190 18.69 -3.99 0.58
CA PRO A 190 17.85 -4.04 -0.61
C PRO A 190 17.36 -5.46 -0.94
N GLN A 191 18.23 -6.45 -0.75
CA GLN A 191 17.93 -7.86 -0.99
C GLN A 191 16.83 -8.37 -0.06
N PHE A 192 16.87 -8.01 1.22
CA PHE A 192 15.80 -8.34 2.16
C PHE A 192 14.48 -7.66 1.77
N ALA A 193 14.52 -6.36 1.50
CA ALA A 193 13.31 -5.60 1.17
C ALA A 193 12.61 -6.14 -0.08
N GLU A 194 13.37 -6.46 -1.14
CA GLU A 194 12.85 -7.05 -2.35
C GLU A 194 12.25 -8.44 -2.10
N ALA A 195 13.02 -9.34 -1.45
CA ALA A 195 12.56 -10.69 -1.13
C ALA A 195 11.29 -10.69 -0.26
N PHE A 196 11.23 -9.79 0.71
CA PHE A 196 10.08 -9.61 1.58
C PHE A 196 8.84 -9.18 0.79
N LEU A 197 8.96 -8.17 -0.08
CA LEU A 197 7.85 -7.69 -0.89
C LEU A 197 7.33 -8.76 -1.87
N GLN A 198 8.23 -9.53 -2.49
CA GLN A 198 7.87 -10.64 -3.38
C GLN A 198 7.13 -11.75 -2.64
N SER A 199 7.63 -12.14 -1.46
CA SER A 199 6.98 -13.15 -0.61
C SER A 199 5.59 -12.68 -0.16
N ALA A 200 5.49 -11.43 0.33
CA ALA A 200 4.22 -10.86 0.79
C ALA A 200 3.20 -10.75 -0.36
N ALA A 201 3.65 -10.36 -1.56
CA ALA A 201 2.82 -10.32 -2.75
C ALA A 201 2.29 -11.70 -3.11
N THR A 202 3.14 -12.74 -3.06
CA THR A 202 2.74 -14.13 -3.30
C THR A 202 1.65 -14.58 -2.32
N ARG A 203 1.84 -14.32 -1.02
CA ARG A 203 0.83 -14.66 0.01
C ARG A 203 -0.50 -13.92 -0.18
N LEU A 204 -0.46 -12.65 -0.59
CA LEU A 204 -1.66 -11.87 -0.88
C LEU A 204 -2.39 -12.43 -2.10
N ARG A 205 -1.66 -12.74 -3.18
CA ARG A 205 -2.20 -13.38 -4.41
C ARG A 205 -2.86 -14.71 -4.12
N ASN A 206 -2.25 -15.56 -3.28
CA ASN A 206 -2.83 -16.84 -2.84
C ASN A 206 -4.16 -16.68 -2.09
N THR A 207 -4.52 -15.47 -1.67
CA THR A 207 -5.80 -15.17 -1.02
C THR A 207 -6.76 -14.34 -1.89
N GLY A 208 -6.50 -14.28 -3.19
CA GLY A 208 -7.40 -13.69 -4.19
C GLY A 208 -7.21 -12.19 -4.44
N TYR A 209 -6.11 -11.60 -3.99
CA TYR A 209 -5.78 -10.20 -4.33
C TYR A 209 -4.98 -10.11 -5.64
N GLN A 210 -5.24 -9.06 -6.41
CA GLN A 210 -4.42 -8.67 -7.55
C GLN A 210 -3.32 -7.74 -7.05
N VAL A 211 -2.09 -8.23 -6.98
CA VAL A 211 -0.97 -7.48 -6.39
C VAL A 211 -0.02 -7.00 -7.46
N THR A 212 0.15 -5.67 -7.53
CA THR A 212 1.14 -5.00 -8.37
C THR A 212 2.32 -4.56 -7.50
N LEU A 213 3.53 -4.92 -7.90
CA LEU A 213 4.77 -4.41 -7.31
C LEU A 213 5.31 -3.32 -8.22
N THR A 214 5.71 -2.20 -7.66
CA THR A 214 6.55 -1.26 -8.44
C THR A 214 7.93 -1.88 -8.63
N PRO A 215 8.63 -1.61 -9.75
CA PRO A 215 9.94 -2.17 -10.00
C PRO A 215 10.90 -1.77 -8.88
N PHE A 216 11.56 -2.78 -8.31
CA PHE A 216 12.53 -2.58 -7.25
C PHE A 216 13.85 -2.05 -7.83
N GLY A 217 14.52 -1.14 -7.12
CA GLY A 217 15.75 -0.51 -7.62
C GLY A 217 15.53 0.55 -8.71
N TRP A 218 14.32 1.09 -8.81
CA TRP A 218 13.96 2.20 -9.70
C TRP A 218 13.31 3.33 -8.92
N VAL A 219 13.71 4.57 -9.19
CA VAL A 219 12.88 5.73 -8.90
C VAL A 219 11.72 5.72 -9.89
N CYS A 220 10.51 5.89 -9.38
CA CYS A 220 9.31 5.98 -10.21
C CYS A 220 8.69 7.38 -10.09
N GLU A 221 8.27 7.94 -11.21
CA GLU A 221 7.25 8.99 -11.22
C GLU A 221 5.90 8.34 -10.92
N TRP A 222 5.03 9.02 -10.18
CA TRP A 222 3.69 8.49 -9.90
C TRP A 222 2.63 9.57 -9.73
N GLU A 223 1.40 9.19 -10.07
CA GLU A 223 0.19 9.95 -9.81
C GLU A 223 -0.67 9.18 -8.81
N LEU A 224 -1.17 9.86 -7.79
CA LEU A 224 -1.98 9.25 -6.73
C LEU A 224 -3.24 10.08 -6.47
N SER A 225 -4.40 9.51 -6.80
CA SER A 225 -5.70 10.10 -6.48
C SER A 225 -6.32 9.33 -5.31
N VAL A 226 -6.30 9.91 -4.11
CA VAL A 226 -6.78 9.29 -2.87
C VAL A 226 -8.25 9.62 -2.60
N TYR A 227 -8.96 8.70 -1.96
CA TYR A 227 -10.28 8.97 -1.39
C TYR A 227 -10.22 10.03 -0.27
N GLY A 228 -11.33 10.74 -0.05
CA GLY A 228 -11.37 11.93 0.80
C GLY A 228 -11.47 11.63 2.30
N GLU A 229 -12.04 10.48 2.64
CA GLU A 229 -12.31 10.03 4.01
C GLU A 229 -11.02 9.95 4.83
N SER A 230 -11.10 10.25 6.14
CA SER A 230 -9.94 10.21 7.05
C SER A 230 -9.21 8.84 7.02
N LEU A 231 -9.99 7.75 6.96
CA LEU A 231 -9.45 6.38 6.91
C LEU A 231 -8.75 6.03 5.58
N ALA A 232 -8.86 6.87 4.55
CA ALA A 232 -8.19 6.64 3.27
C ALA A 232 -6.67 6.89 3.32
N LYS A 233 -6.14 7.39 4.45
CA LYS A 233 -4.73 7.72 4.64
C LYS A 233 -4.31 7.19 6.02
N VAL A 234 -3.52 6.13 6.08
CA VAL A 234 -3.16 5.48 7.34
C VAL A 234 -1.66 5.24 7.40
N PHE A 235 -1.03 5.74 8.46
CA PHE A 235 0.35 5.39 8.80
C PHE A 235 0.37 4.29 9.87
N LYS A 236 1.29 3.33 9.74
CA LYS A 236 1.43 2.23 10.69
C LYS A 236 2.87 1.75 10.83
N VAL A 237 3.29 1.52 12.08
CA VAL A 237 4.52 0.80 12.44
C VAL A 237 4.13 -0.63 12.87
N LEU A 238 4.88 -1.64 12.44
CA LEU A 238 4.52 -3.07 12.61
C LEU A 238 5.15 -3.80 13.81
#